data_AF-A0A2V7VC22-F1
#
_entry.id   AF-A0A2V7VC22-F1
#
_cell.length_a   1.000
_cell.length_b   1.000
_cell.length_c   1.000
_cell.angle_alpha   90.00
_cell.angle_beta   90.00
_cell.angle_gamma   90.00
#
_symmetry.space_group_name_H-M   'P 1'
#
loop_
_entity.id
_entity.type
_entity.pdbx_description
1 polymer ?
#
loop_
_entity_poly.entity_id
_entity_poly.type
_entity_poly.pdbx_seq_one_letter_code
_entity_poly.pdbx_strand_id
1 'polypeptide(L)'
;AFMAANLLAHSNLFRAGIARSGAYNRTLTPFGFQAEERPFWKARETYMKMSPFTYADKIDEPILLIHGMADDNSGTFPIQSERLFAALKGNGATARLVLLPAEAHSYRARESVGHTLWEMIRWLDTYVKNAPPRGAGR
;
A
#
# COMPACT_ATOMS: atom_id res chain seq x y z
N ALA A 1 1.94 0.33 -6.66
CA ALA A 1 1.63 0.40 -5.21
C ALA A 1 0.86 -0.79 -4.68
N PHE A 2 -0.26 -1.15 -5.32
CA PHE A 2 -0.99 -2.39 -5.03
C PHE A 2 -0.07 -3.61 -4.82
N MET A 3 0.79 -3.87 -5.81
CA MET A 3 1.67 -5.04 -5.81
C MET A 3 2.64 -5.07 -4.63
N ALA A 4 3.10 -3.92 -4.13
CA ALA A 4 4.00 -3.88 -2.98
C ALA A 4 3.33 -4.46 -1.72
N ALA A 5 2.14 -3.96 -1.38
CA ALA A 5 1.38 -4.50 -0.25
C ALA A 5 0.95 -5.97 -0.48
N ASN A 6 0.60 -6.33 -1.72
CA ASN A 6 0.22 -7.69 -2.06
C ASN A 6 1.38 -8.69 -1.91
N LEU A 7 2.60 -8.31 -2.32
CA LEU A 7 3.78 -9.16 -2.17
C LEU A 7 4.18 -9.34 -0.71
N LEU A 8 4.08 -8.29 0.12
CA LEU A 8 4.33 -8.43 1.56
C LEU A 8 3.30 -9.34 2.24
N ALA A 9 2.02 -9.24 1.86
CA ALA A 9 0.96 -10.08 2.43
C ALA A 9 1.11 -11.58 2.10
N HIS A 10 1.89 -11.92 1.07
CA HIS A 10 1.95 -13.27 0.49
C HIS A 10 3.35 -13.83 0.32
N SER A 11 4.39 -13.13 0.78
CA SER A 11 5.77 -13.63 0.68
C SER A 11 6.69 -12.99 1.70
N ASN A 12 7.69 -13.76 2.13
CA ASN A 12 8.75 -13.31 3.02
C ASN A 12 10.03 -12.93 2.25
N LEU A 13 9.89 -12.56 0.97
CA LEU A 13 11.02 -12.28 0.08
C LEU A 13 11.56 -10.86 0.22
N PHE A 14 10.70 -9.91 0.57
CA PHE A 14 11.05 -8.49 0.56
C PHE A 14 11.37 -8.01 1.96
N ARG A 15 12.29 -7.06 2.10
CA ARG A 15 12.69 -6.55 3.42
C ARG A 15 11.77 -5.44 3.94
N ALA A 16 11.23 -4.65 3.03
CA ALA A 16 10.32 -3.55 3.29
C ALA A 16 9.53 -3.21 2.01
N GLY A 17 8.39 -2.53 2.15
CA GLY A 17 7.57 -2.05 1.05
C GLY A 17 7.44 -0.53 0.99
N ILE A 18 7.34 0.01 -0.22
CA ILE A 18 6.94 1.39 -0.48
C ILE A 18 5.77 1.35 -1.46
N ALA A 19 4.63 1.89 -1.06
CA ALA A 19 3.40 1.87 -1.85
C ALA A 19 2.79 3.28 -1.96
N ARG A 20 2.69 3.78 -3.19
CA ARG A 20 2.19 5.12 -3.53
C ARG A 20 0.85 5.12 -4.25
N SER A 21 -0.16 5.82 -3.74
CA SER A 21 -1.48 5.93 -4.40
C SER A 21 -2.11 4.58 -4.75
N GLY A 22 -2.19 3.65 -3.78
CA GLY A 22 -2.61 2.26 -4.02
C GLY A 22 -4.11 1.99 -3.77
N ALA A 23 -4.64 0.98 -4.47
CA ALA A 23 -5.99 0.42 -4.27
C ALA A 23 -5.90 -0.87 -3.44
N TYR A 24 -6.06 -0.80 -2.10
CA TYR A 24 -5.78 -1.93 -1.21
C TYR A 24 -7.01 -2.73 -0.79
N ASN A 25 -8.18 -2.11 -0.85
CA ASN A 25 -9.47 -2.72 -0.61
C ASN A 25 -10.34 -2.59 -1.87
N ARG A 26 -10.47 -3.68 -2.63
CA ARG A 26 -11.26 -3.72 -3.87
C ARG A 26 -12.76 -3.67 -3.62
N THR A 27 -13.24 -3.88 -2.39
CA THR A 27 -14.67 -3.71 -2.09
C THR A 27 -15.12 -2.26 -2.21
N LEU A 28 -14.19 -1.30 -2.17
CA LEU A 28 -14.45 0.13 -2.41
C LEU A 28 -14.53 0.48 -3.90
N THR A 29 -14.24 -0.47 -4.79
CA THR A 29 -14.23 -0.30 -6.26
C THR A 29 -15.04 -1.43 -6.92
N PRO A 30 -16.37 -1.49 -6.73
CA PRO A 30 -17.15 -2.73 -6.89
C PRO A 30 -17.57 -3.08 -8.33
N PHE A 31 -17.11 -2.35 -9.35
CA PHE A 31 -17.53 -2.51 -10.75
C PHE A 31 -16.35 -2.86 -11.67
N GLY A 32 -15.65 -3.93 -11.31
CA GLY A 32 -14.51 -4.46 -12.06
C GLY A 32 -13.19 -3.75 -11.73
N PHE A 33 -12.08 -4.43 -12.04
CA PHE A 33 -10.74 -3.85 -12.00
C PHE A 33 -9.80 -4.66 -12.90
N GLN A 34 -8.93 -3.97 -13.65
CA GLN A 34 -7.95 -4.61 -14.53
C GLN A 34 -8.62 -5.66 -15.45
N ALA A 35 -8.35 -6.94 -15.25
CA ALA A 35 -8.90 -8.06 -16.04
C ALA A 35 -10.15 -8.71 -15.42
N GLU A 36 -10.57 -8.30 -14.22
CA GLU A 36 -11.82 -8.75 -13.61
C GLU A 36 -12.95 -7.82 -14.04
N GLU A 37 -13.76 -8.27 -15.00
CA GLU A 37 -14.90 -7.50 -15.53
C GLU A 37 -16.17 -7.68 -14.69
N ARG A 38 -16.24 -8.71 -13.84
CA ARG A 38 -17.43 -8.99 -13.04
C ARG A 38 -17.54 -7.99 -11.88
N PRO A 39 -18.76 -7.54 -11.53
CA PRO A 39 -18.96 -6.71 -10.35
C PRO A 39 -18.74 -7.52 -9.07
N PHE A 40 -18.49 -6.83 -7.95
CA PHE A 40 -18.18 -7.42 -6.65
C PHE A 40 -19.12 -8.58 -6.28
N TRP A 41 -20.43 -8.41 -6.43
CA TRP A 41 -21.42 -9.43 -6.06
C TRP A 41 -21.37 -10.72 -6.89
N LYS A 42 -20.72 -10.71 -8.06
CA LYS A 42 -20.53 -11.87 -8.94
C LYS A 42 -19.13 -12.48 -8.83
N ALA A 43 -18.19 -11.81 -8.15
CA ALA A 43 -16.80 -12.24 -8.01
C ALA A 43 -16.22 -11.95 -6.61
N ARG A 44 -17.04 -12.06 -5.55
CA ARG A 44 -16.66 -11.67 -4.18
C ARG A 44 -15.33 -12.25 -3.74
N GLU A 45 -15.11 -13.53 -4.00
CA GLU A 45 -13.87 -14.23 -3.65
C GLU A 45 -12.65 -13.62 -4.35
N THR A 46 -12.75 -13.31 -5.65
CA THR A 46 -11.66 -12.63 -6.39
C THR A 46 -11.32 -11.29 -5.75
N TYR A 47 -12.33 -10.49 -5.41
CA TYR A 47 -12.13 -9.17 -4.81
C TYR A 47 -11.47 -9.27 -3.43
N MET A 48 -11.89 -10.22 -2.60
CA MET A 48 -11.30 -10.44 -1.28
C MET A 48 -9.86 -10.95 -1.40
N LYS A 49 -9.61 -11.93 -2.30
CA LYS A 49 -8.27 -12.48 -2.57
C LYS A 49 -7.30 -11.46 -3.13
N MET A 50 -7.77 -10.53 -3.95
CA MET A 50 -6.95 -9.48 -4.54
C MET A 50 -6.86 -8.25 -3.65
N SER A 51 -7.40 -8.21 -2.43
CA SER A 51 -7.32 -7.03 -1.57
C SER A 51 -6.25 -7.22 -0.49
N PRO A 52 -5.10 -6.51 -0.55
CA PRO A 52 -4.12 -6.51 0.54
C PRO A 52 -4.73 -6.20 1.91
N PHE A 53 -5.80 -5.39 1.96
CA PHE A 53 -6.54 -5.11 3.18
C PHE A 53 -7.08 -6.37 3.88
N THR A 54 -7.51 -7.39 3.12
CA THR A 54 -8.01 -8.67 3.66
C THR A 54 -6.92 -9.46 4.39
N TYR A 55 -5.65 -9.17 4.10
CA TYR A 55 -4.48 -9.86 4.63
C TYR A 55 -3.58 -8.92 5.45
N ALA A 56 -4.13 -7.80 5.95
CA ALA A 56 -3.36 -6.81 6.68
C ALA A 56 -2.74 -7.38 7.98
N ASP A 57 -3.29 -8.47 8.52
CA ASP A 57 -2.77 -9.24 9.65
C ASP A 57 -1.51 -10.05 9.30
N LYS A 58 -1.25 -10.27 8.01
CA LYS A 58 -0.10 -11.04 7.51
C LYS A 58 1.05 -10.18 7.03
N ILE A 59 0.86 -8.86 6.93
CA ILE A 59 1.92 -7.93 6.54
C ILE A 59 2.74 -7.61 7.80
N ASP A 60 3.87 -8.30 7.97
CA ASP A 60 4.76 -8.13 9.11
C ASP A 60 6.04 -7.35 8.78
N GLU A 61 6.31 -7.10 7.49
CA GLU A 61 7.40 -6.22 7.07
C GLU A 61 7.08 -4.72 7.18
N PRO A 62 8.12 -3.86 7.37
CA PRO A 62 7.97 -2.42 7.30
C PRO A 62 7.37 -1.94 5.97
N ILE A 63 6.25 -1.23 6.02
CA ILE A 63 5.62 -0.61 4.84
C ILE A 63 5.43 0.90 4.97
N LEU A 64 5.88 1.63 3.94
CA LEU A 64 5.59 3.05 3.73
C LEU A 64 4.43 3.22 2.75
N LEU A 65 3.39 3.91 3.19
CA LEU A 65 2.26 4.34 2.38
C LEU A 65 2.37 5.84 2.12
N ILE A 66 2.26 6.26 0.86
CA ILE A 66 2.22 7.67 0.47
C ILE A 66 1.01 7.90 -0.42
N HIS A 67 0.23 8.94 -0.19
CA HIS A 67 -0.96 9.23 -1.00
C HIS A 67 -1.19 10.74 -1.16
N GLY A 68 -1.62 11.15 -2.34
CA GLY A 68 -2.22 12.47 -2.55
C GLY A 68 -3.62 12.54 -1.92
N MET A 69 -3.93 13.58 -1.14
CA MET A 69 -5.25 13.74 -0.51
C MET A 69 -6.32 14.19 -1.50
N ALA A 70 -5.94 14.75 -2.64
CA ALA A 70 -6.84 15.13 -3.71
C ALA A 70 -6.92 14.05 -4.81
N ASP A 71 -6.52 12.80 -4.53
CA ASP A 71 -6.65 11.70 -5.48
C ASP A 71 -8.14 11.39 -5.72
N ASP A 72 -8.63 11.77 -6.89
CA ASP A 72 -9.99 11.59 -7.36
C ASP A 72 -10.14 10.38 -8.31
N ASN A 73 -9.07 9.60 -8.51
CA ASN A 73 -9.14 8.37 -9.28
C ASN A 73 -10.05 7.37 -8.59
N SER A 74 -11.07 6.89 -9.31
CA SER A 74 -12.13 6.03 -8.79
C SER A 74 -11.61 4.74 -8.13
N GLY A 75 -10.41 4.29 -8.52
CA GLY A 75 -9.77 3.11 -7.96
C GLY A 75 -8.97 3.35 -6.68
N THR A 76 -8.53 4.58 -6.43
CA THR A 76 -7.45 4.87 -5.47
C THR A 76 -7.75 6.05 -4.56
N PHE A 77 -9.01 6.35 -4.26
CA PHE A 77 -9.32 7.38 -3.26
C PHE A 77 -8.46 7.25 -1.97
N PRO A 78 -8.07 8.36 -1.32
CA PRO A 78 -7.12 8.36 -0.20
C PRO A 78 -7.48 7.40 0.94
N ILE A 79 -8.78 7.18 1.15
CA ILE A 79 -9.33 6.22 2.13
C ILE A 79 -8.73 4.81 1.99
N GLN A 80 -8.28 4.43 0.80
CA GLN A 80 -7.57 3.16 0.58
C GLN A 80 -6.32 3.05 1.47
N SER A 81 -5.49 4.09 1.51
CA SER A 81 -4.28 4.12 2.34
C SER A 81 -4.59 4.34 3.80
N GLU A 82 -5.57 5.19 4.11
CA GLU A 82 -5.98 5.44 5.51
C GLU A 82 -6.48 4.17 6.19
N ARG A 83 -7.34 3.39 5.51
CA ARG A 83 -7.90 2.15 6.07
C ARG A 83 -6.86 1.05 6.14
N LEU A 84 -6.01 0.89 5.13
CA LEU A 84 -4.91 -0.08 5.23
C LEU A 84 -3.95 0.29 6.36
N PHE A 85 -3.56 1.57 6.49
CA PHE A 85 -2.71 2.02 7.58
C PHE A 85 -3.31 1.72 8.95
N ALA A 86 -4.60 2.02 9.14
CA ALA A 86 -5.30 1.74 10.39
C ALA A 86 -5.29 0.24 10.73
N ALA A 87 -5.56 -0.63 9.74
CA ALA A 87 -5.52 -2.09 9.92
C ALA A 87 -4.10 -2.59 10.27
N LEU A 88 -3.09 -2.13 9.53
CA LEU A 88 -1.68 -2.46 9.79
C LEU A 88 -1.25 -2.05 11.21
N LYS A 89 -1.56 -0.81 11.61
CA LYS A 89 -1.24 -0.31 12.95
C LYS A 89 -1.99 -1.10 14.03
N GLY A 90 -3.26 -1.43 13.80
CA GLY A 90 -4.05 -2.26 14.71
C GLY A 90 -3.49 -3.67 14.91
N ASN A 91 -2.90 -4.25 13.87
CA ASN A 91 -2.23 -5.57 13.92
C ASN A 91 -0.76 -5.50 14.38
N GLY A 92 -0.27 -4.34 14.83
CA GLY A 92 1.09 -4.19 15.34
C GLY A 92 2.18 -4.10 14.26
N ALA A 93 1.81 -3.97 12.98
CA ALA A 93 2.77 -3.85 11.90
C ALA A 93 3.58 -2.54 11.96
N THR A 94 4.79 -2.58 11.41
CA THR A 94 5.62 -1.39 11.22
C THR A 94 5.13 -0.64 9.98
N ALA A 95 4.31 0.38 10.17
CA ALA A 95 3.74 1.15 9.07
C ALA A 95 3.91 2.67 9.26
N ARG A 96 4.08 3.38 8.14
CA ARG A 96 4.03 4.85 8.06
C ARG A 96 3.08 5.28 6.95
N LEU A 97 2.26 6.29 7.23
CA LEU A 97 1.39 6.94 6.24
C LEU A 97 1.82 8.39 6.06
N VAL A 98 2.02 8.79 4.80
CA VAL A 98 2.31 10.16 4.39
C VAL A 98 1.19 10.61 3.45
N LEU A 99 0.51 11.70 3.83
CA LEU A 99 -0.54 12.31 3.03
C LEU A 99 -0.03 13.64 2.46
N LEU A 100 -0.21 13.83 1.15
CA LEU A 100 0.21 15.02 0.41
C LEU A 100 -1.04 15.88 0.11
N PRO A 101 -1.30 16.97 0.86
CA PRO A 101 -2.61 17.64 0.85
C PRO A 101 -3.07 18.18 -0.51
N ALA A 102 -2.14 18.67 -1.32
CA ALA A 102 -2.42 19.32 -2.60
C ALA A 102 -2.19 18.42 -3.83
N GLU A 103 -1.89 17.14 -3.62
CA GLU A 103 -1.59 16.21 -4.71
C GLU A 103 -2.76 15.27 -5.01
N ALA A 104 -2.93 14.97 -6.29
CA ALA A 104 -3.88 13.97 -6.79
C ALA A 104 -3.20 12.59 -6.89
N HIS A 105 -3.66 11.74 -7.83
CA HIS A 105 -3.07 10.42 -8.08
C HIS A 105 -1.57 10.48 -8.38
N SER A 106 -1.17 11.43 -9.23
CA SER A 106 0.21 11.74 -9.57
C SER A 106 0.67 13.00 -8.83
N TYR A 107 1.92 12.99 -8.36
CA TYR A 107 2.49 14.10 -7.60
C TYR A 107 3.20 15.09 -8.53
N ARG A 108 2.92 16.38 -8.41
CA ARG A 108 3.39 17.43 -9.34
C ARG A 108 4.18 18.54 -8.66
N ALA A 109 3.78 19.01 -7.48
CA ALA A 109 4.51 20.10 -6.84
C ALA A 109 5.93 19.63 -6.50
N ARG A 110 6.91 20.49 -6.75
CA ARG A 110 8.33 20.16 -6.55
C ARG A 110 8.59 19.77 -5.09
N GLU A 111 7.94 20.47 -4.17
CA GLU A 111 7.96 20.24 -2.73
C GLU A 111 7.41 18.87 -2.38
N SER A 112 6.25 18.50 -2.93
CA SER A 112 5.63 17.19 -2.71
C SER A 112 6.48 16.04 -3.25
N VAL A 113 7.07 16.22 -4.44
CA VAL A 113 7.98 15.24 -5.05
C VAL A 113 9.25 15.12 -4.21
N GLY A 114 9.85 16.24 -3.80
CA GLY A 114 11.03 16.26 -2.93
C GLY A 114 10.77 15.57 -1.58
N HIS A 115 9.62 15.85 -0.95
CA HIS A 115 9.22 15.21 0.29
C HIS A 115 8.99 13.71 0.11
N THR A 116 8.31 13.30 -0.98
CA THR A 116 8.12 11.89 -1.32
C THR A 116 9.45 11.15 -1.45
N LEU A 117 10.41 11.71 -2.18
CA LEU A 117 11.74 11.11 -2.34
C LEU A 117 12.48 11.02 -1.01
N TRP A 118 12.40 12.06 -0.19
CA TRP A 118 13.00 12.07 1.14
C TRP A 118 12.43 10.97 2.04
N GLU A 119 11.10 10.80 2.07
CA GLU A 119 10.44 9.72 2.82
C GLU A 119 10.90 8.34 2.34
N MET A 120 10.98 8.14 1.02
CA MET A 120 11.43 6.88 0.43
C MET A 120 12.88 6.56 0.78
N ILE A 121 13.79 7.52 0.65
CA ILE A 121 15.21 7.35 0.97
C ILE A 121 15.38 7.00 2.45
N ARG A 122 14.74 7.77 3.34
CA ARG A 122 14.80 7.50 4.78
C ARG A 122 14.25 6.13 5.14
N TRP A 123 13.18 5.70 4.49
CA TRP A 123 12.60 4.37 4.71
C TRP A 123 13.58 3.26 4.33
N LEU A 124 14.22 3.38 3.16
CA LEU A 124 15.19 2.40 2.69
C LEU A 124 16.47 2.40 3.54
N ASP A 125 16.96 3.57 3.95
CA ASP A 125 18.10 3.69 4.86
C ASP A 125 17.82 3.00 6.20
N THR A 126 16.59 3.13 6.72
CA THR A 126 16.19 2.57 8.02
C THR A 126 16.01 1.06 7.97
N TYR A 127 15.33 0.53 6.95
CA TYR A 127 14.86 -0.87 6.95
C TYR A 127 15.61 -1.79 5.99
N VAL A 128 16.34 -1.26 5.00
CA VAL A 128 16.94 -2.05 3.92
C VAL A 128 18.47 -1.94 3.90
N LYS A 129 19.04 -0.73 3.87
CA LYS A 129 20.46 -0.49 3.55
C LYS A 129 21.46 -1.32 4.35
N ASN A 130 21.24 -1.46 5.65
CA ASN A 130 22.11 -2.20 6.57
C ASN A 130 21.38 -3.40 7.20
N ALA A 131 20.33 -3.90 6.55
CA ALA A 131 19.58 -5.04 7.06
C ALA A 131 20.46 -6.30 7.06
N PRO A 132 20.53 -7.05 8.18
CA PRO A 132 21.21 -8.34 8.17
C PRO A 132 20.49 -9.32 7.25
N PRO A 133 21.20 -10.34 6.72
CA PRO A 133 20.58 -11.43 5.97
C PRO A 133 19.40 -12.03 6.75
N ARG A 134 18.30 -12.34 6.06
CA ARG A 134 17.22 -13.14 6.68
C ARG A 134 17.79 -14.51 7.00
N GLY A 135 17.66 -14.95 8.25
CA GLY A 135 18.00 -16.33 8.63
C GLY A 135 17.18 -17.29 7.76
N ALA A 136 17.79 -18.40 7.34
CA ALA A 136 17.11 -19.45 6.60
C ALA A 136 16.04 -20.09 7.53
N GLY A 137 14.81 -19.60 7.51
CA GLY A 137 13.75 -20.13 8.38
C GLY A 137 12.57 -19.23 8.73
N ARG A 138 12.29 -18.17 7.96
CA ARG A 138 10.99 -17.47 8.00
C ARG A 138 10.34 -17.51 6.62
#